data_AF-A0A7X7CTI6-F1
#
_entry.id   AF-A0A7X7CTI6-F1
#
_cell.length_a   1.000
_cell.length_b   1.000
_cell.length_c   1.000
_cell.angle_alpha   90.00
_cell.angle_beta   90.00
_cell.angle_gamma   90.00
#
_symmetry.space_group_name_H-M   'P 1'
#
loop_
_entity.id
_entity.type
_entity.pdbx_description
1 polymer ?
#
loop_
_entity_poly.entity_id
_entity_poly.type
_entity_poly.pdbx_seq_one_letter_code
_entity_poly.pdbx_strand_id
1 'polypeptide(L)'
;MPEAVQRFRCEDDARAALLAAARELRAGGTAGSASLSLRWSRSAAAGMLTVGAPVAATATVDAVAWVPLDGGAERTAVADTGLPPDWRLHRGLLGRRGRISAIVRSRPVSCMAIACSAQLRKTGIPAFHPDDATGDAAGIRCAQPTGLDCATLVDQVEEALGERAACLLAGEGLVTIGPTLDAAVAAVATVETLAEVWWRLLQAGHGEVHGVAI
;
A
#
# COMPACT_ATOMS: atom_id res chain seq x y z
N MET A 1 -8.30 -21.20 2.79
CA MET A 1 -9.43 -20.40 3.33
C MET A 1 -10.16 -19.80 2.13
N PRO A 2 -11.51 -19.83 2.06
CA PRO A 2 -12.21 -19.14 0.98
C PRO A 2 -11.92 -17.64 1.12
N GLU A 3 -11.36 -17.03 0.08
CA GLU A 3 -10.98 -15.62 0.04
C GLU A 3 -12.19 -14.75 0.36
N ALA A 4 -12.12 -13.98 1.45
CA ALA A 4 -13.11 -12.96 1.75
C ALA A 4 -13.05 -11.90 0.66
N VAL A 5 -13.93 -11.99 -0.33
CA VAL A 5 -14.12 -10.91 -1.31
C VAL A 5 -15.07 -9.91 -0.66
N GLN A 6 -14.57 -8.72 -0.33
CA GLN A 6 -15.43 -7.62 0.09
C GLN A 6 -16.31 -7.23 -1.09
N ARG A 7 -17.64 -7.38 -0.92
CA ARG A 7 -18.62 -7.08 -1.96
C ARG A 7 -19.37 -5.81 -1.61
N PHE A 8 -19.29 -4.83 -2.51
CA PHE A 8 -20.11 -3.63 -2.47
C PHE A 8 -21.36 -3.83 -3.34
N ARG A 9 -22.48 -3.19 -2.98
CA ARG A 9 -23.75 -3.38 -3.72
C ARG A 9 -23.73 -2.65 -5.05
N CYS A 10 -23.10 -1.49 -5.09
CA CYS A 10 -22.92 -0.66 -6.27
C CYS A 10 -21.58 0.09 -6.21
N GLU A 11 -21.25 0.81 -7.28
CA GLU A 11 -20.01 1.58 -7.38
C GLU A 11 -19.97 2.72 -6.36
N ASP A 12 -21.11 3.36 -6.07
CA ASP A 12 -21.19 4.47 -5.11
C ASP A 12 -20.87 4.00 -3.68
N ASP A 13 -21.31 2.79 -3.29
CA ASP A 13 -20.94 2.19 -2.00
C ASP A 13 -19.42 1.95 -1.92
N ALA A 14 -18.80 1.48 -3.01
CA ALA A 14 -17.36 1.23 -3.07
C ALA A 14 -16.55 2.54 -3.01
N ARG A 15 -17.03 3.59 -3.70
CA ARG A 15 -16.45 4.95 -3.65
C ARG A 15 -16.56 5.55 -2.27
N ALA A 16 -17.73 5.41 -1.63
CA ALA A 16 -17.96 5.88 -0.26
C ALA A 16 -17.03 5.18 0.74
N ALA A 17 -16.85 3.86 0.61
CA ALA A 17 -15.93 3.10 1.45
C ALA A 17 -14.46 3.54 1.26
N LEU A 18 -14.00 3.75 0.02
CA LEU A 18 -12.67 4.30 -0.25
C LEU A 18 -12.45 5.67 0.39
N LEU A 19 -13.45 6.56 0.30
CA LEU A 19 -13.38 7.88 0.93
C LEU A 19 -13.37 7.80 2.46
N ALA A 20 -14.17 6.90 3.04
CA ALA A 20 -14.19 6.67 4.49
C ALA A 20 -12.82 6.20 4.97
N ALA A 21 -12.26 5.16 4.34
CA ALA A 21 -10.93 4.63 4.64
C ALA A 21 -9.84 5.71 4.49
N ALA A 22 -9.89 6.53 3.44
CA ALA A 22 -8.94 7.61 3.24
C ALA A 22 -9.00 8.68 4.35
N ARG A 23 -10.20 8.99 4.87
CA ARG A 23 -10.39 9.92 5.98
C ARG A 23 -9.93 9.32 7.31
N GLU A 24 -10.21 8.06 7.56
CA GLU A 24 -9.75 7.34 8.76
C GLU A 24 -8.23 7.31 8.85
N LEU A 25 -7.57 6.93 7.75
CA LEU A 25 -6.12 6.96 7.63
C LEU A 25 -5.55 8.37 7.89
N ARG A 26 -6.19 9.41 7.35
CA ARG A 26 -5.77 10.79 7.60
C ARG A 26 -5.94 11.19 9.07
N ALA A 27 -7.06 10.83 9.70
CA ALA A 27 -7.35 11.14 11.10
C ALA A 27 -6.39 10.43 12.06
N GLY A 28 -5.93 9.22 11.71
CA GLY A 28 -4.93 8.46 12.46
C GLY A 28 -3.50 9.02 12.39
N GLY A 29 -3.26 10.11 11.66
CA GLY A 29 -1.94 10.78 11.57
C GLY A 29 -0.90 10.04 10.72
N THR A 30 -1.23 8.87 10.18
CA THR A 30 -0.31 7.99 9.44
C THR A 30 -0.28 8.23 7.93
N ALA A 31 -1.13 9.14 7.41
CA ALA A 31 -1.50 9.09 5.98
C ALA A 31 -2.04 10.41 5.38
N GLY A 32 -1.52 11.58 5.80
CA GLY A 32 -1.92 12.87 5.22
C GLY A 32 -1.74 12.97 3.69
N SER A 33 -0.86 12.14 3.12
CA SER A 33 -0.54 12.03 1.68
C SER A 33 -0.81 10.63 1.11
N ALA A 34 -1.64 9.81 1.79
CA ALA A 34 -1.95 8.47 1.32
C ALA A 34 -2.80 8.46 0.05
N SER A 35 -2.70 7.37 -0.69
CA SER A 35 -3.55 7.04 -1.83
C SER A 35 -4.12 5.64 -1.62
N LEU A 36 -5.33 5.44 -2.09
CA LEU A 36 -6.04 4.17 -1.98
C LEU A 36 -6.58 3.79 -3.34
N SER A 37 -6.53 2.50 -3.66
CA SER A 37 -7.26 1.95 -4.81
C SER A 37 -7.99 0.67 -4.46
N LEU A 38 -9.08 0.43 -5.19
CA LEU A 38 -9.90 -0.77 -5.11
C LEU A 38 -10.17 -1.28 -6.53
N ARG A 39 -9.99 -2.59 -6.78
CA ARG A 39 -10.36 -3.25 -8.02
C ARG A 39 -11.86 -3.08 -8.25
N TRP A 40 -12.22 -2.59 -9.43
CA TRP A 40 -13.60 -2.37 -9.80
C TRP A 40 -13.81 -2.47 -11.31
N SER A 41 -14.64 -3.42 -11.72
CA SER A 41 -14.98 -3.61 -13.13
C SER A 41 -16.23 -2.81 -13.50
N ARG A 42 -16.21 -2.19 -14.67
CA ARG A 42 -17.38 -1.57 -15.30
C ARG A 42 -17.79 -2.39 -16.51
N SER A 43 -18.97 -2.99 -16.46
CA SER A 43 -19.45 -3.91 -17.51
C SER A 43 -18.39 -4.99 -17.79
N ALA A 44 -17.82 -5.03 -19.00
CA ALA A 44 -16.79 -5.98 -19.40
C ALA A 44 -15.33 -5.50 -19.16
N ALA A 45 -15.13 -4.25 -18.74
CA ALA A 45 -13.79 -3.68 -18.57
C ALA A 45 -13.31 -3.80 -17.12
N ALA A 46 -12.13 -4.40 -16.94
CA ALA A 46 -11.46 -4.43 -15.64
C ALA A 46 -10.85 -3.06 -15.33
N GLY A 47 -11.00 -2.61 -14.08
CA GLY A 47 -10.51 -1.30 -13.67
C GLY A 47 -10.20 -1.23 -12.18
N MET A 48 -9.89 -0.02 -11.74
CA MET A 48 -9.75 0.34 -10.34
C MET A 48 -10.45 1.66 -10.05
N LEU A 49 -11.03 1.77 -8.86
CA LEU A 49 -11.36 3.04 -8.23
C LEU A 49 -10.12 3.53 -7.48
N THR A 50 -9.82 4.84 -7.52
CA THR A 50 -8.67 5.41 -6.83
C THR A 50 -8.93 6.82 -6.31
N VAL A 51 -8.36 7.14 -5.15
CA VAL A 51 -8.47 8.47 -4.53
C VAL A 51 -7.27 8.75 -3.63
N GLY A 52 -6.91 10.03 -3.49
CA GLY A 52 -5.90 10.49 -2.55
C GLY A 52 -6.56 11.03 -1.27
N ALA A 53 -5.98 10.74 -0.11
CA ALA A 53 -6.43 11.25 1.18
C ALA A 53 -6.54 12.80 1.24
N PRO A 54 -5.66 13.61 0.60
CA PRO A 54 -5.85 15.06 0.53
C PRO A 54 -7.17 15.49 -0.12
N VAL A 55 -7.58 14.79 -1.17
CA VAL A 55 -8.84 15.05 -1.90
C VAL A 55 -10.03 14.51 -1.09
N ALA A 56 -9.89 13.32 -0.51
CA ALA A 56 -10.96 12.66 0.24
C ALA A 56 -11.46 13.46 1.45
N ALA A 57 -10.62 14.31 2.05
CA ALA A 57 -10.94 15.08 3.24
C ALA A 57 -12.22 15.93 3.09
N THR A 58 -12.48 16.48 1.91
CA THR A 58 -13.60 17.39 1.65
C THR A 58 -14.51 16.95 0.49
N ALA A 59 -14.14 15.89 -0.22
CA ALA A 59 -14.82 15.50 -1.46
C ALA A 59 -16.01 14.53 -1.28
N THR A 60 -16.89 14.52 -2.28
CA THR A 60 -17.95 13.52 -2.48
C THR A 60 -17.42 12.31 -3.26
N VAL A 61 -18.26 11.28 -3.41
CA VAL A 61 -17.95 10.04 -4.18
C VAL A 61 -17.51 10.30 -5.63
N ASP A 62 -17.86 11.46 -6.20
CA ASP A 62 -17.51 11.87 -7.56
C ASP A 62 -16.00 12.14 -7.73
N ALA A 63 -15.29 12.44 -6.64
CA ALA A 63 -13.85 12.67 -6.68
C ALA A 63 -13.02 11.37 -6.73
N VAL A 64 -13.65 10.21 -6.53
CA VAL A 64 -12.99 8.93 -6.74
C VAL A 64 -12.86 8.72 -8.24
N ALA A 65 -11.66 8.48 -8.77
CA ALA A 65 -11.51 8.25 -10.20
C ALA A 65 -11.67 6.76 -10.52
N TRP A 66 -12.22 6.43 -11.68
CA TRP A 66 -12.12 5.07 -12.23
C TRP A 66 -11.07 5.04 -13.33
N VAL A 67 -10.16 4.06 -13.26
CA VAL A 67 -9.04 3.90 -14.20
C VAL A 67 -9.05 2.45 -14.74
N PRO A 68 -8.96 2.24 -16.07
CA PRO A 68 -8.90 0.90 -16.64
C PRO A 68 -7.58 0.19 -16.28
N LEU A 69 -7.64 -1.13 -16.06
CA LEU A 69 -6.46 -1.97 -15.83
C LEU A 69 -5.83 -2.46 -17.14
N ASP A 70 -6.56 -2.39 -18.24
CA ASP A 70 -6.10 -2.84 -19.57
C ASP A 70 -4.90 -2.01 -20.04
N GLY A 71 -3.85 -2.68 -20.54
CA GLY A 71 -2.77 -2.03 -21.30
C GLY A 71 -1.36 -2.06 -20.68
N GLY A 72 -1.17 -2.46 -19.42
CA GLY A 72 0.14 -2.32 -18.74
C GLY A 72 0.41 -0.89 -18.28
N ALA A 73 1.35 -0.69 -17.34
CA ALA A 73 1.50 0.54 -16.55
C ALA A 73 1.59 1.84 -17.39
N GLU A 74 2.14 1.78 -18.61
CA GLU A 74 2.35 2.95 -19.47
C GLU A 74 1.22 3.25 -20.47
N ARG A 75 0.33 2.28 -20.77
CA ARG A 75 -0.64 2.43 -21.87
C ARG A 75 -2.04 2.77 -21.37
N THR A 76 -2.24 3.97 -20.86
CA THR A 76 -3.59 4.47 -20.57
C THR A 76 -3.76 5.91 -21.04
N ALA A 77 -4.84 6.14 -21.79
CA ALA A 77 -5.23 7.45 -22.31
C ALA A 77 -6.01 8.31 -21.29
N VAL A 78 -5.99 7.94 -20.01
CA VAL A 78 -6.60 8.72 -18.92
C VAL A 78 -5.70 9.89 -18.59
N ALA A 79 -6.26 11.09 -18.57
CA ALA A 79 -5.53 12.29 -18.13
C ALA A 79 -5.16 12.18 -16.64
N ASP A 80 -3.95 12.64 -16.29
CA ASP A 80 -3.46 12.60 -14.90
C ASP A 80 -4.23 13.56 -13.96
N THR A 81 -5.06 14.44 -14.50
CA THR A 81 -5.82 15.43 -13.71
C THR A 81 -6.78 14.74 -12.74
N GLY A 82 -6.60 14.98 -11.45
CA GLY A 82 -7.45 14.44 -10.38
C GLY A 82 -7.06 13.04 -9.89
N LEU A 83 -6.00 12.43 -10.44
CA LEU A 83 -5.48 11.15 -9.96
C LEU A 83 -4.38 11.35 -8.89
N PRO A 84 -4.27 10.44 -7.90
CA PRO A 84 -3.10 10.41 -7.01
C PRO A 84 -1.80 10.23 -7.80
N PRO A 85 -0.68 10.87 -7.45
CA PRO A 85 0.56 10.87 -8.24
C PRO A 85 1.15 9.47 -8.49
N ASP A 86 0.77 8.51 -7.66
CA ASP A 86 1.20 7.12 -7.62
C ASP A 86 0.16 6.13 -8.20
N TRP A 87 -0.89 6.62 -8.86
CA TRP A 87 -1.94 5.79 -9.43
C TRP A 87 -1.41 4.70 -10.38
N ARG A 88 -0.31 4.98 -11.10
CA ARG A 88 0.31 4.01 -12.03
C ARG A 88 0.93 2.81 -11.29
N LEU A 89 1.47 3.01 -10.09
CA LEU A 89 1.93 1.91 -9.23
C LEU A 89 0.76 1.01 -8.84
N HIS A 90 -0.33 1.61 -8.34
CA HIS A 90 -1.54 0.88 -7.94
C HIS A 90 -2.10 0.07 -9.11
N ARG A 91 -2.19 0.68 -10.30
CA ARG A 91 -2.65 0.04 -11.53
C ARG A 91 -1.75 -1.14 -11.93
N GLY A 92 -0.42 -0.96 -11.88
CA GLY A 92 0.55 -1.99 -12.20
C GLY A 92 0.43 -3.22 -11.29
N LEU A 93 0.37 -3.00 -9.98
CA LEU A 93 0.22 -4.06 -8.98
C LEU A 93 -1.13 -4.80 -9.13
N LEU A 94 -2.24 -4.07 -9.27
CA LEU A 94 -3.56 -4.66 -9.52
C LEU A 94 -3.62 -5.41 -10.87
N GLY A 95 -2.85 -4.99 -11.87
CA GLY A 95 -2.74 -5.68 -13.15
C GLY A 95 -2.01 -7.02 -13.05
N ARG A 96 -1.07 -7.17 -12.11
CA ARG A 96 -0.25 -8.39 -11.95
C ARG A 96 -0.80 -9.37 -10.92
N ARG A 97 -1.42 -8.85 -9.86
CA ARG A 97 -1.92 -9.67 -8.74
C ARG A 97 -3.43 -9.83 -8.82
N GLY A 98 -3.89 -10.94 -9.39
CA GLY A 98 -5.32 -11.26 -9.45
C GLY A 98 -5.98 -11.46 -8.08
N ARG A 99 -5.21 -11.85 -7.05
CA ARG A 99 -5.71 -12.15 -5.69
C ARG A 99 -5.89 -10.92 -4.80
N ILE A 100 -5.38 -9.76 -5.20
CA ILE A 100 -5.57 -8.53 -4.42
C ILE A 100 -6.70 -7.68 -5.02
N SER A 101 -7.45 -7.06 -4.12
CA SER A 101 -8.54 -6.16 -4.47
C SER A 101 -8.23 -4.73 -4.05
N ALA A 102 -7.39 -4.49 -3.03
CA ALA A 102 -7.13 -3.15 -2.54
C ALA A 102 -5.63 -2.90 -2.33
N ILE A 103 -5.24 -1.63 -2.48
CA ILE A 103 -3.87 -1.15 -2.24
C ILE A 103 -3.96 0.18 -1.48
N VAL A 104 -3.11 0.34 -0.47
CA VAL A 104 -2.88 1.63 0.19
C VAL A 104 -1.40 1.97 0.13
N ARG A 105 -1.06 3.12 -0.45
CA ARG A 105 0.26 3.73 -0.27
C ARG A 105 0.14 4.84 0.75
N SER A 106 1.02 4.85 1.74
CA SER A 106 0.99 5.81 2.84
C SER A 106 2.39 6.15 3.32
N ARG A 107 2.49 7.10 4.26
CA ARG A 107 3.77 7.53 4.85
C ARG A 107 3.69 7.57 6.38
N PRO A 108 3.40 6.44 7.06
CA PRO A 108 3.44 6.40 8.52
C PRO A 108 4.85 6.73 9.01
N VAL A 109 4.96 7.39 10.16
CA VAL A 109 6.20 8.06 10.59
C VAL A 109 7.34 7.07 10.82
N SER A 110 7.07 5.96 11.50
CA SER A 110 8.07 4.94 11.83
C SER A 110 8.47 4.14 10.59
N CYS A 111 7.52 3.78 9.74
CA CYS A 111 7.80 3.20 8.42
C CYS A 111 8.69 4.11 7.58
N MET A 112 8.40 5.41 7.55
CA MET A 112 9.18 6.41 6.83
C MET A 112 10.59 6.55 7.41
N ALA A 113 10.75 6.51 8.74
CA ALA A 113 12.06 6.56 9.39
C ALA A 113 12.96 5.40 8.91
N ILE A 114 12.41 4.18 8.84
CA ILE A 114 13.13 2.99 8.35
C ILE A 114 13.42 3.13 6.84
N ALA A 115 12.42 3.52 6.05
CA ALA A 115 12.54 3.66 4.60
C ALA A 115 13.58 4.71 4.16
N CYS A 116 13.74 5.79 4.94
CA CYS A 116 14.72 6.85 4.70
C CYS A 116 16.15 6.48 5.15
N SER A 117 16.30 5.52 6.07
CA SER A 117 17.61 5.08 6.53
C SER A 117 18.29 4.17 5.50
N ALA A 118 19.48 4.57 5.02
CA ALA A 118 20.25 3.80 4.05
C ALA A 118 20.65 2.40 4.55
N GLN A 119 20.80 2.25 5.88
CA GLN A 119 21.12 0.97 6.51
C GLN A 119 19.85 0.15 6.74
N LEU A 120 18.83 0.72 7.39
CA LEU A 120 17.64 -0.05 7.77
C LEU A 120 16.79 -0.45 6.57
N ARG A 121 16.82 0.31 5.47
CA ARG A 121 16.13 -0.11 4.23
C ARG A 121 16.75 -1.34 3.56
N LYS A 122 17.93 -1.81 3.97
CA LYS A 122 18.52 -3.06 3.46
C LYS A 122 17.97 -4.28 4.19
N THR A 123 17.68 -4.12 5.49
CA THR A 123 17.19 -5.20 6.35
C THR A 123 15.67 -5.18 6.50
N GLY A 124 15.04 -4.02 6.35
CA GLY A 124 13.59 -3.86 6.51
C GLY A 124 13.15 -3.91 7.97
N ILE A 125 11.94 -4.44 8.20
CA ILE A 125 11.41 -4.73 9.54
C ILE A 125 11.49 -6.25 9.74
N PRO A 126 12.26 -6.75 10.70
CA PRO A 126 12.38 -8.18 10.96
C PRO A 126 11.06 -8.82 11.41
N ALA A 127 10.90 -10.13 11.19
CA ALA A 127 9.75 -10.89 11.66
C ALA A 127 9.86 -11.26 13.15
N PHE A 128 9.86 -10.26 14.04
CA PHE A 128 9.89 -10.48 15.49
C PHE A 128 8.50 -10.67 16.12
N HIS A 129 7.43 -10.45 15.35
CA HIS A 129 6.05 -10.71 15.78
C HIS A 129 5.27 -11.34 14.61
N PRO A 130 4.68 -12.53 14.79
CA PRO A 130 3.87 -13.14 13.74
C PRO A 130 2.61 -12.31 13.51
N ASP A 131 2.40 -11.88 12.27
CA ASP A 131 1.20 -11.17 11.84
C ASP A 131 0.98 -11.41 10.34
N ASP A 132 -0.28 -11.43 9.92
CA ASP A 132 -0.69 -11.67 8.53
C ASP A 132 -0.04 -10.68 7.54
N ALA A 133 0.28 -9.44 7.97
CA ALA A 133 0.94 -8.46 7.13
C ALA A 133 2.40 -8.83 6.78
N THR A 134 3.08 -9.52 7.71
CA THR A 134 4.48 -9.95 7.52
C THR A 134 4.63 -11.14 6.60
N GLY A 135 3.57 -11.95 6.43
CA GLY A 135 3.48 -13.08 5.52
C GLY A 135 4.36 -14.29 5.90
N ASP A 136 5.67 -14.07 6.06
CA ASP A 136 6.67 -15.10 6.32
C ASP A 136 7.74 -14.65 7.35
N ALA A 137 8.67 -15.55 7.67
CA ALA A 137 9.75 -15.32 8.62
C ALA A 137 10.79 -14.26 8.16
N ALA A 138 10.68 -13.72 6.94
CA ALA A 138 11.61 -12.71 6.43
C ALA A 138 11.12 -11.27 6.68
N GLY A 139 9.95 -11.07 7.31
CA GLY A 139 9.49 -9.76 7.77
C GLY A 139 9.11 -8.81 6.64
N ILE A 140 9.07 -7.50 6.89
CA ILE A 140 8.71 -6.48 5.89
C ILE A 140 9.96 -5.99 5.16
N ARG A 141 10.07 -6.30 3.88
CA ARG A 141 11.17 -5.83 3.02
C ARG A 141 10.94 -4.42 2.51
N CYS A 142 12.01 -3.79 2.03
CA CYS A 142 11.98 -2.46 1.44
C CYS A 142 12.36 -2.52 -0.05
N ALA A 143 11.43 -2.11 -0.92
CA ALA A 143 11.72 -1.92 -2.33
C ALA A 143 12.69 -0.73 -2.49
N GLN A 144 13.72 -0.90 -3.30
CA GLN A 144 14.74 0.12 -3.56
C GLN A 144 14.64 0.60 -5.01
N PRO A 145 13.69 1.49 -5.34
CA PRO A 145 13.44 1.86 -6.70
C PRO A 145 14.68 2.48 -7.37
N THR A 146 15.04 1.95 -8.52
CA THR A 146 16.16 2.44 -9.33
C THR A 146 15.62 2.96 -10.66
N GLY A 147 15.69 4.27 -10.88
CA GLY A 147 15.18 4.90 -12.09
C GLY A 147 13.86 5.66 -11.89
N LEU A 148 13.33 6.20 -12.99
CA LEU A 148 12.13 7.07 -13.00
C LEU A 148 10.94 6.43 -13.70
N ASP A 149 11.10 5.27 -14.34
CA ASP A 149 10.00 4.61 -15.04
C ASP A 149 9.11 3.79 -14.09
N CYS A 150 7.82 3.74 -14.41
CA CYS A 150 6.83 3.10 -13.56
C CYS A 150 6.90 1.57 -13.61
N ALA A 151 7.36 0.99 -14.72
CA ALA A 151 7.42 -0.46 -14.87
C ALA A 151 8.44 -1.08 -13.89
N THR A 152 9.63 -0.48 -13.84
CA THR A 152 10.71 -0.87 -12.91
C THR A 152 10.27 -0.70 -11.47
N LEU A 153 9.58 0.40 -11.13
CA LEU A 153 9.01 0.58 -9.78
C LEU A 153 8.02 -0.53 -9.41
N VAL A 154 7.14 -0.92 -10.33
CA VAL A 154 6.19 -2.02 -10.10
C VAL A 154 6.93 -3.34 -9.92
N ASP A 155 7.95 -3.64 -10.73
CA ASP A 155 8.79 -4.84 -10.59
C ASP A 155 9.44 -4.93 -9.21
N GLN A 156 10.02 -3.83 -8.73
CA GLN A 156 10.73 -3.78 -7.45
C GLN A 156 9.79 -3.86 -6.25
N VAL A 157 8.60 -3.27 -6.35
CA VAL A 157 7.57 -3.41 -5.31
C VAL A 157 7.00 -4.82 -5.30
N GLU A 158 6.74 -5.43 -6.46
CA GLU A 158 6.35 -6.84 -6.57
C GLU A 158 7.39 -7.77 -5.94
N GLU A 159 8.66 -7.55 -6.26
CA GLU A 159 9.77 -8.32 -5.69
C GLU A 159 9.79 -8.17 -4.17
N ALA A 160 9.67 -6.96 -3.62
CA ALA A 160 9.71 -6.73 -2.17
C ALA A 160 8.49 -7.34 -1.46
N LEU A 161 7.30 -7.22 -2.04
CA LEU A 161 6.08 -7.83 -1.52
C LEU A 161 6.25 -9.36 -1.45
N GLY A 162 6.62 -10.02 -2.55
CA GLY A 162 6.57 -11.49 -2.60
C GLY A 162 5.19 -11.99 -2.18
N GLU A 163 5.11 -12.83 -1.15
CA GLU A 163 3.84 -13.34 -0.57
C GLU A 163 3.26 -12.47 0.56
N ARG A 164 3.87 -11.30 0.85
CA ARG A 164 3.49 -10.44 1.99
C ARG A 164 2.36 -9.49 1.61
N ALA A 165 1.65 -9.01 2.63
CA ALA A 165 0.63 -7.98 2.45
C ALA A 165 1.21 -6.55 2.48
N ALA A 166 2.51 -6.39 2.76
CA ALA A 166 3.13 -5.07 2.85
C ALA A 166 4.62 -5.07 2.49
N CYS A 167 5.09 -3.94 1.98
CA CYS A 167 6.50 -3.63 1.81
C CYS A 167 6.76 -2.13 2.04
N LEU A 168 7.96 -1.81 2.50
CA LEU A 168 8.45 -0.43 2.52
C LEU A 168 8.89 0.00 1.11
N LEU A 169 8.95 1.31 0.89
CA LEU A 169 9.47 1.92 -0.32
C LEU A 169 10.53 2.95 0.06
N ALA A 170 11.78 2.73 -0.37
CA ALA A 170 12.93 3.53 0.04
C ALA A 170 12.73 5.03 -0.19
N GLY A 171 12.95 5.83 0.85
CA GLY A 171 12.77 7.28 0.83
C GLY A 171 11.31 7.77 0.81
N GLU A 172 10.34 6.86 0.82
CA GLU A 172 8.93 7.22 0.62
C GLU A 172 8.01 6.80 1.76
N GLY A 173 8.00 5.53 2.15
CA GLY A 173 7.09 5.04 3.17
C GLY A 173 6.66 3.59 2.96
N LEU A 174 5.34 3.37 2.91
CA LEU A 174 4.72 2.05 3.00
C LEU A 174 3.75 1.80 1.84
N VAL A 175 3.78 0.59 1.30
CA VAL A 175 2.75 0.03 0.41
C VAL A 175 2.15 -1.18 1.10
N THR A 176 0.82 -1.23 1.17
CA THR A 176 0.06 -2.38 1.67
C THR A 176 -0.95 -2.83 0.62
N ILE A 177 -1.21 -4.14 0.59
CA ILE A 177 -2.13 -4.80 -0.33
C ILE A 177 -3.05 -5.71 0.46
N GLY A 178 -4.25 -5.97 -0.08
CA GLY A 178 -5.18 -6.89 0.57
C GLY A 178 -6.24 -7.46 -0.36
N PRO A 179 -6.84 -8.61 0.00
CA PRO A 179 -8.01 -9.15 -0.71
C PRO A 179 -9.27 -8.28 -0.50
N THR A 180 -9.26 -7.42 0.52
CA THR A 180 -10.30 -6.44 0.85
C THR A 180 -9.69 -5.08 1.15
N LEU A 181 -10.49 -4.02 1.09
CA LEU A 181 -10.08 -2.68 1.50
C LEU A 181 -9.69 -2.67 2.98
N ASP A 182 -10.51 -3.31 3.82
CA ASP A 182 -10.29 -3.36 5.26
C ASP A 182 -8.96 -4.05 5.61
N ALA A 183 -8.60 -5.13 4.91
CA ALA A 183 -7.34 -5.83 5.12
C ALA A 183 -6.13 -4.96 4.73
N ALA A 184 -6.21 -4.27 3.58
CA ALA A 184 -5.13 -3.36 3.16
C ALA A 184 -4.97 -2.19 4.14
N VAL A 185 -6.07 -1.60 4.61
CA VAL A 185 -6.06 -0.50 5.59
C VAL A 185 -5.54 -0.96 6.95
N ALA A 186 -5.98 -2.12 7.45
CA ALA A 186 -5.53 -2.68 8.73
C ALA A 186 -4.02 -2.99 8.73
N ALA A 187 -3.48 -3.44 7.59
CA ALA A 187 -2.05 -3.68 7.43
C ALA A 187 -1.22 -2.41 7.65
N VAL A 188 -1.74 -1.21 7.34
CA VAL A 188 -1.02 0.06 7.56
C VAL A 188 -0.72 0.28 9.05
N ALA A 189 -1.73 0.18 9.90
CA ALA A 189 -1.57 0.39 11.34
C ALA A 189 -0.68 -0.69 11.97
N THR A 190 -0.81 -1.92 11.50
CA THR A 190 -0.03 -3.05 11.98
C THR A 190 1.45 -2.89 11.65
N VAL A 191 1.77 -2.60 10.39
CA VAL A 191 3.17 -2.40 9.97
C VAL A 191 3.78 -1.16 10.62
N GLU A 192 3.02 -0.09 10.83
CA GLU A 192 3.50 1.08 11.56
C GLU A 192 3.82 0.74 13.03
N THR A 193 3.00 -0.07 13.69
CA THR A 193 3.27 -0.54 15.06
C THR A 193 4.54 -1.37 15.12
N LEU A 194 4.74 -2.30 14.16
CA LEU A 194 5.97 -3.08 14.07
C LEU A 194 7.19 -2.18 13.79
N ALA A 195 7.07 -1.22 12.87
CA ALA A 195 8.12 -0.26 12.58
C ALA A 195 8.49 0.56 13.83
N GLU A 196 7.50 0.99 14.61
CA GLU A 196 7.70 1.76 15.84
C GLU A 196 8.42 0.93 16.90
N VAL A 197 7.99 -0.31 17.14
CA VAL A 197 8.64 -1.23 18.08
C VAL A 197 10.10 -1.45 17.65
N TRP A 198 10.32 -1.75 16.38
CA TRP A 198 11.66 -1.98 15.84
C TRP A 198 12.55 -0.75 16.00
N TRP A 199 12.04 0.42 15.65
CA TRP A 199 12.75 1.68 15.81
C TRP A 199 13.11 1.97 17.28
N ARG A 200 12.21 1.69 18.22
CA ARG A 200 12.47 1.86 19.66
C ARG A 200 13.51 0.87 20.19
N LEU A 201 13.50 -0.38 19.72
CA LEU A 201 14.51 -1.38 20.09
C LEU A 201 15.89 -0.97 19.61
N LEU A 202 16.01 -0.50 18.36
CA LEU A 202 17.25 0.04 17.82
C LEU A 202 17.78 1.23 18.63
N GLN A 203 16.91 2.18 19.01
CA GLN A 203 17.31 3.32 19.84
C GLN A 203 17.77 2.90 21.25
N ALA A 204 17.23 1.81 21.79
CA ALA A 204 17.66 1.22 23.05
C ALA A 204 18.96 0.40 22.93
N GLY A 205 19.55 0.29 21.73
CA GLY A 205 20.75 -0.51 21.47
C GLY A 205 20.48 -2.01 21.29
N HIS A 206 19.22 -2.41 21.12
CA HIS A 206 18.82 -3.79 20.87
C HIS A 206 18.68 -4.03 19.36
N GLY A 207 19.81 -4.36 18.72
CA GLY A 207 19.87 -4.74 17.30
C GLY A 207 19.48 -6.20 17.02
N GLU A 208 19.11 -6.97 18.04
CA GLU A 208 18.69 -8.37 17.91
C GLU A 208 17.38 -8.57 18.67
N VAL A 209 16.43 -9.28 18.05
CA VAL A 209 15.13 -9.62 18.66
C VAL A 209 14.89 -11.11 18.48
N HIS A 210 14.67 -11.84 19.58
CA HIS A 210 14.43 -13.29 19.58
C HIS A 210 15.48 -14.15 18.85
N GLY A 211 16.76 -13.75 18.89
CA GLY A 211 17.84 -14.50 18.22
C GLY A 211 17.87 -14.34 16.70
N VAL A 212 17.04 -13.46 16.14
CA VAL A 212 17.20 -12.96 14.78
C VAL A 212 18.17 -11.78 14.86
N ALA A 213 19.43 -12.05 14.53
CA ALA A 213 20.44 -11.02 14.32
C ALA A 213 20.17 -10.29 12.99
N ILE A 214 20.39 -8.96 12.98
CA ILE A 214 20.02 -8.05 11.88
C ILE A 214 21.25 -7.32 11.36
#